data_AF-A0AAJ3DN15-F1
#
_entry.id   AF-A0AAJ3DN15-F1
#
_cell.length_a   1.000
_cell.length_b   1.000
_cell.length_c   1.000
_cell.angle_alpha   90.00
_cell.angle_beta   90.00
_cell.angle_gamma   90.00
#
_symmetry.space_group_name_H-M   'P 1'
#
loop_
_entity.id
_entity.type
_entity.pdbx_description
1 polymer ?
#
loop_
_entity_poly.entity_id
_entity_poly.type
_entity_poly.pdbx_seq_one_letter_code
_entity_poly.pdbx_strand_id
1 'polypeptide(L)' 'TLRDTEIKKNTALNGGGIFNNKGKVTLTNTHVTKNTATDTAKLHRVAGGVLNNEGKVKLDDKSTITNNDPTNCANTV' A
#
# COMPACT_ATOMS: atom_id res chain seq x y z
N THR A 1 13.04 -5.76 1.48
CA THR A 1 12.66 -6.08 2.87
C THR A 1 12.72 -4.81 3.67
N LEU A 2 11.73 -4.60 4.54
CA LEU A 2 11.65 -3.47 5.46
C LEU A 2 11.52 -4.04 6.88
N ARG A 3 12.23 -3.42 7.83
CA ARG A 3 12.27 -3.83 9.23
C ARG A 3 12.17 -2.59 10.10
N ASP A 4 11.33 -2.64 11.13
CA ASP A 4 11.22 -1.57 12.12
C ASP A 4 11.01 -0.19 11.46
N THR A 5 10.22 -0.16 10.40
CA THR A 5 10.03 1.01 9.52
C THR A 5 8.58 1.49 9.60
N GLU A 6 8.38 2.79 9.39
CA GLU A 6 7.07 3.38 9.20
C GLU A 6 7.00 4.05 7.81
N ILE A 7 6.12 3.54 6.95
CA ILE A 7 5.83 4.13 5.64
C ILE A 7 4.52 4.90 5.79
N LYS A 8 4.61 6.22 5.87
CA LYS A 8 3.44 7.06 6.13
C LYS A 8 3.36 8.33 5.31
N LYS A 9 2.13 8.79 5.09
CA LYS A 9 1.82 10.09 4.45
C LYS A 9 2.42 10.26 3.06
N ASN A 10 2.65 9.16 2.35
CA ASN A 10 3.06 9.21 0.96
C ASN A 10 1.85 9.36 0.05
N THR A 11 2.05 10.06 -1.07
CA THR A 11 1.04 10.21 -2.12
C THR A 11 1.64 9.76 -3.44
N ALA A 12 0.99 8.82 -4.12
CA ALA A 12 1.41 8.33 -5.42
C ALA A 12 0.19 8.07 -6.31
N LEU A 13 0.37 7.89 -7.62
CA LEU A 13 -0.74 7.47 -8.47
C LEU A 13 -1.30 6.11 -8.03
N ASN A 14 -0.41 5.14 -7.80
CA ASN A 14 -0.77 3.77 -7.46
C ASN A 14 0.14 3.24 -6.34
N GLY A 15 -0.41 2.49 -5.38
CA GLY A 15 0.35 1.94 -4.26
C GLY A 15 0.94 3.05 -3.39
N GLY A 16 0.07 3.90 -2.83
CA GLY A 16 0.45 5.13 -2.13
C GLY A 16 1.61 4.97 -1.15
N GLY A 17 1.69 3.85 -0.43
CA GLY A 17 2.86 3.48 0.38
C GLY A 17 3.87 2.60 -0.36
N ILE A 18 3.42 1.49 -0.96
CA ILE A 18 4.29 0.53 -1.67
C ILE A 18 3.64 0.12 -2.99
N PHE A 19 4.38 0.23 -4.09
CA PHE A 19 4.06 -0.43 -5.33
C PHE A 19 5.01 -1.61 -5.57
N ASN A 20 4.48 -2.84 -5.47
CA ASN A 20 5.23 -4.06 -5.71
C ASN A 20 4.81 -4.69 -7.05
N ASN A 21 5.65 -4.54 -8.08
CA ASN A 21 5.41 -5.10 -9.41
C ASN A 21 6.33 -6.30 -9.67
N LYS A 22 5.77 -7.51 -9.70
CA LYS A 22 6.48 -8.79 -9.91
C LYS A 22 7.63 -9.04 -8.91
N GLY A 23 7.65 -8.31 -7.80
CA GLY A 23 8.70 -8.36 -6.78
C GLY A 23 8.26 -9.08 -5.50
N LYS A 24 9.19 -9.17 -4.54
CA LYS A 24 8.95 -9.73 -3.21
C LYS A 24 9.22 -8.70 -2.13
N VAL A 25 8.19 -8.35 -1.38
CA VAL A 25 8.26 -7.46 -0.22
C VAL A 25 8.05 -8.27 1.05
N THR A 26 8.94 -8.08 2.02
CA THR A 26 8.79 -8.61 3.38
C THR A 26 8.77 -7.43 4.33
N LEU A 27 7.72 -7.36 5.15
CA LEU A 27 7.52 -6.39 6.21
C LEU A 27 7.70 -7.11 7.56
N THR A 28 8.52 -6.54 8.43
CA THR A 28 8.77 -7.08 9.78
C THR A 28 8.71 -5.93 10.76
N ASN A 29 7.79 -6.00 11.72
CA ASN A 29 7.49 -4.87 12.63
C ASN A 29 7.35 -3.53 11.87
N THR A 30 6.65 -3.53 10.73
CA THR A 30 6.57 -2.38 9.83
C THR A 30 5.13 -1.91 9.68
N HIS A 31 4.95 -0.59 9.71
CA HIS A 31 3.64 0.05 9.67
C HIS A 31 3.49 0.86 8.37
N VAL A 32 2.53 0.50 7.52
CA VAL A 32 2.20 1.24 6.30
C VAL A 32 0.87 1.95 6.52
N THR A 33 0.91 3.27 6.78
CA THR A 33 -0.28 4.00 7.24
C THR A 33 -0.43 5.40 6.67
N LYS A 34 -1.67 5.88 6.49
CA LYS A 34 -1.97 7.23 6.01
C LYS A 34 -1.35 7.53 4.65
N ASN A 35 -1.18 6.52 3.79
CA ASN A 35 -0.73 6.73 2.42
C ASN A 35 -1.92 6.81 1.48
N THR A 36 -1.82 7.68 0.48
CA THR A 36 -2.90 8.02 -0.44
C THR A 36 -2.51 7.65 -1.86
N ALA A 37 -3.41 7.00 -2.58
CA ALA A 37 -3.31 6.85 -4.02
C ALA A 37 -4.22 7.87 -4.72
N THR A 38 -3.80 8.39 -5.88
CA THR A 38 -4.51 9.49 -6.57
C THR A 38 -4.97 9.16 -7.99
N ASP A 39 -4.66 7.97 -8.51
CA ASP A 39 -5.12 7.55 -9.83
C ASP A 39 -6.64 7.38 -9.84
N THR A 40 -7.36 8.19 -10.61
CA THR A 40 -8.83 8.14 -10.71
C THR A 40 -9.32 7.24 -11.84
N ALA A 41 -8.43 6.59 -12.58
CA ALA A 41 -8.81 5.66 -13.63
C ALA A 41 -9.44 4.41 -13.00
N LYS A 42 -10.74 4.21 -13.22
CA LYS A 42 -11.51 3.02 -12.78
C LYS A 42 -10.98 1.69 -13.34
N LEU A 43 -9.99 1.76 -14.24
CA LEU A 43 -9.34 0.62 -14.88
C LEU A 43 -8.18 0.05 -14.06
N HIS A 44 -7.67 0.80 -13.07
CA HIS A 44 -6.49 0.40 -12.31
C HIS A 44 -6.83 -0.16 -10.92
N ARG A 45 -5.95 -1.08 -10.48
CA ARG A 45 -5.93 -1.59 -9.11
C ARG A 45 -5.35 -0.50 -8.21
N VAL A 46 -6.18 0.44 -7.78
CA VAL A 46 -5.69 1.55 -6.95
C VAL A 46 -5.66 1.11 -5.49
N ALA A 47 -4.52 1.28 -4.82
CA ALA A 47 -4.36 0.98 -3.41
C ALA A 47 -3.58 2.10 -2.73
N GLY A 48 -4.13 2.70 -1.67
CA GLY A 48 -3.42 3.71 -0.89
C GLY A 48 -2.26 3.10 -0.11
N GLY A 49 -2.41 1.88 0.39
CA GLY A 49 -1.39 1.20 1.19
C GLY A 49 -0.36 0.50 0.32
N VAL A 50 -0.62 -0.77 0.01
CA VAL A 50 0.27 -1.62 -0.80
C VAL A 50 -0.47 -2.09 -2.03
N LEU A 51 0.01 -1.69 -3.21
CA LEU A 51 -0.41 -2.29 -4.47
C LEU A 51 0.55 -3.43 -4.82
N ASN A 52 0.03 -4.66 -4.85
CA ASN A 52 0.78 -5.85 -5.24
C ASN A 52 0.36 -6.35 -6.63
N ASN A 53 1.11 -5.97 -7.66
CA ASN A 53 0.88 -6.39 -9.04
C ASN A 53 1.75 -7.62 -9.37
N GLU A 54 1.14 -8.80 -9.43
CA GLU A 54 1.83 -10.08 -9.74
C GLU A 54 3.04 -10.38 -8.82
N GLY A 55 3.15 -9.70 -7.67
CA GLY A 55 4.22 -9.88 -6.70
C GLY A 55 3.80 -10.71 -5.48
N LYS A 56 4.69 -10.77 -4.49
CA LYS A 56 4.43 -11.37 -3.17
C LYS A 56 4.71 -10.37 -2.06
N VAL A 57 3.78 -10.25 -1.11
CA VAL A 57 3.94 -9.45 0.10
C VAL A 57 3.78 -10.37 1.31
N LYS A 58 4.76 -10.37 2.21
CA LYS A 58 4.71 -11.10 3.49
C LYS A 58 4.78 -10.10 4.64
N LEU A 59 3.85 -10.20 5.58
CA LEU A 59 3.84 -9.48 6.85
C LEU A 59 4.08 -10.48 7.99
N ASP A 60 4.74 -10.02 9.05
CA ASP A 60 4.69 -10.69 10.37
C ASP A 60 3.51 -10.18 11.20
N ASP A 61 3.26 -10.81 12.34
CA ASP A 61 2.13 -10.48 13.23
C ASP A 61 2.21 -9.07 13.85
N LYS A 62 3.39 -8.43 13.76
CA LYS A 62 3.64 -7.07 14.26
C LYS A 62 3.48 -6.00 13.19
N SER A 63 3.40 -6.38 11.92
CA SER A 63 3.26 -5.43 10.82
C SER A 63 1.79 -5.12 10.54
N THR A 64 1.51 -3.87 10.15
CA THR A 64 0.15 -3.44 9.80
C THR A 64 0.13 -2.60 8.53
N ILE A 65 -0.96 -2.73 7.76
CA ILE A 65 -1.27 -1.86 6.61
C ILE A 65 -2.66 -1.28 6.89
N THR A 66 -2.74 -0.06 7.45
CA THR A 66 -3.98 0.50 8.00
C THR A 66 -4.12 1.99 7.73
N ASN A 67 -5.34 2.51 7.72
CA ASN A 67 -5.64 3.93 7.47
C ASN A 67 -5.02 4.47 6.18
N ASN A 68 -5.01 3.67 5.11
CA ASN A 68 -4.56 4.12 3.80
C ASN A 68 -5.77 4.43 2.91
N ASP A 69 -5.61 5.37 1.99
CA ASP A 69 -6.69 5.96 1.21
C ASP A 69 -6.52 5.66 -0.29
N PRO A 70 -7.21 4.63 -0.83
CA PRO A 70 -7.25 4.38 -2.27
C PRO A 70 -8.37 5.20 -2.94
N THR A 71 -8.25 5.47 -4.24
CA THR A 71 -9.32 6.14 -5.01
C THR A 71 -10.48 5.21 -5.41
N ASN A 72 -10.37 3.90 -5.16
CA ASN A 72 -11.35 2.90 -5.61
C ASN A 72 -12.22 2.34 -4.48
N CYS A 73 -12.23 2.95 -3.30
CA CYS A 73 -13.24 2.62 -2.30
C CYS A 73 -14.63 3.00 -2.84
N ALA A 74 -15.43 1.99 -3.20
CA ALA A 74 -16.82 2.23 -3.59
C ALA A 74 -17.59 2.80 -2.38
N ASN A 75 -18.35 3.88 -2.60
CA ASN A 75 -19.19 4.55 -1.60
C ASN A 75 -18.47 5.23 -0.43
N THR A 76 -17.23 5.67 -0.60
CA THR A 76 -16.62 6.59 0.37
C THR A 76 -16.74 7.99 -0.20
N VAL A 77 -17.53 8.81 0.50
CA VAL A 77 -17.85 10.20 0.18
C VAL A 77 -16.62 11.09 0.00
#